data_AF-A0A954BXZ5-F1
#
_entry.id   AF-A0A954BXZ5-F1
#
_cell.length_a   1.000
_cell.length_b   1.000
_cell.length_c   1.000
_cell.angle_alpha   90.00
_cell.angle_beta   90.00
_cell.angle_gamma   90.00
#
_symmetry.space_group_name_H-M   'P 1'
#
loop_
_entity.id
_entity.type
_entity.pdbx_description
1 polymer ?
#
loop_
_entity_poly.entity_id
_entity_poly.type
_entity_poly.pdbx_seq_one_letter_code
_entity_poly.pdbx_strand_id
1 'polypeptide(L)'
;MTWQLYAVTALILIVLATVGAVVWMLGLDGQMAVGLGAGFGLSIPLMVFSHFNMKRAMRSKSQTATLGHIYGGFGLRLVILLIGFFALAFTGFGSPAGFAVAFMAGVLMSLGWQMMTFVNETVRRRVQAVQATAN
;
A
#
# COMPACT_ATOMS: atom_id res chain seq x y z
N MET A 1 -18.48 7.15 8.61
CA MET A 1 -17.91 5.86 8.17
C MET A 1 -18.09 5.61 6.66
N THR A 2 -19.18 6.05 6.04
CA THR A 2 -19.45 5.88 4.58
C THR A 2 -18.43 6.58 3.65
N TRP A 3 -18.02 7.82 3.95
CA TRP A 3 -17.05 8.59 3.15
C TRP A 3 -15.67 7.94 3.00
N GLN A 4 -15.21 7.19 4.00
CA GLN A 4 -13.94 6.46 3.94
C GLN A 4 -14.01 5.25 3.03
N LEU A 5 -15.14 4.53 3.06
CA LEU A 5 -15.41 3.45 2.12
C LEU A 5 -15.41 3.98 0.68
N TYR A 6 -15.98 5.16 0.43
CA TYR A 6 -15.92 5.80 -0.89
C TYR A 6 -14.50 6.20 -1.28
N ALA A 7 -13.72 6.81 -0.38
CA ALA A 7 -12.33 7.20 -0.67
C ALA A 7 -11.42 6.00 -0.92
N VAL A 8 -11.56 4.90 -0.15
CA VAL A 8 -10.77 3.67 -0.35
C VAL A 8 -11.17 3.01 -1.65
N THR A 9 -12.48 2.88 -1.90
CA THR A 9 -12.98 2.29 -3.15
C THR A 9 -12.53 3.10 -4.36
N ALA A 10 -12.60 4.44 -4.30
CA ALA A 10 -12.11 5.31 -5.35
C ALA A 10 -10.61 5.14 -5.60
N LEU A 11 -9.79 5.07 -4.54
CA LEU A 11 -8.35 4.82 -4.68
C LEU A 11 -8.08 3.46 -5.33
N ILE A 12 -8.78 2.41 -4.89
CA ILE A 12 -8.67 1.07 -5.47
C ILE A 12 -9.00 1.09 -6.96
N LEU A 13 -10.10 1.74 -7.34
CA LEU A 13 -10.53 1.85 -8.72
C LEU A 13 -9.51 2.63 -9.58
N ILE A 14 -8.97 3.73 -9.08
CA ILE A 14 -7.94 4.51 -9.79
C ILE A 14 -6.67 3.67 -9.99
N VAL A 15 -6.22 2.97 -8.96
CA VAL A 15 -5.03 2.13 -9.03
C VAL A 15 -5.25 0.98 -10.02
N LEU A 16 -6.39 0.29 -9.95
CA LEU A 16 -6.72 -0.79 -10.90
C LEU A 16 -6.87 -0.29 -12.33
N ALA A 17 -7.50 0.87 -12.53
CA ALA A 17 -7.61 1.50 -13.85
C ALA A 17 -6.23 1.88 -14.41
N THR A 18 -5.34 2.40 -13.57
CA THR A 18 -3.96 2.74 -13.97
C THR A 18 -3.17 1.48 -14.34
N VAL A 19 -3.25 0.42 -13.52
CA VAL A 19 -2.61 -0.87 -13.84
C VAL A 19 -3.18 -1.44 -15.14
N GLY A 20 -4.50 -1.44 -15.30
CA GLY A 20 -5.16 -1.93 -16.51
C GLY A 20 -4.75 -1.14 -17.75
N ALA A 21 -4.66 0.19 -17.66
CA ALA A 21 -4.20 1.04 -18.74
C ALA A 21 -2.73 0.77 -19.11
N VAL A 22 -1.86 0.60 -18.12
CA VAL A 22 -0.44 0.29 -18.35
C VAL A 22 -0.28 -1.09 -18.99
N VAL A 23 -1.01 -2.10 -18.50
CA VAL A 23 -1.02 -3.44 -19.08
C VAL A 23 -1.56 -3.42 -20.51
N TRP A 24 -2.60 -2.63 -20.77
CA TRP A 24 -3.15 -2.48 -22.11
C TRP A 24 -2.16 -1.80 -23.08
N MET A 25 -1.43 -0.78 -22.62
CA MET A 25 -0.40 -0.09 -23.42
C MET A 25 0.83 -0.97 -23.71
N LEU A 26 1.24 -1.79 -22.74
CA LEU A 26 2.44 -2.63 -22.85
C LEU A 26 2.18 -4.01 -23.49
N GLY A 27 0.90 -4.40 -23.60
CA GLY A 27 0.50 -5.72 -24.06
C GLY A 27 0.52 -6.75 -22.92
N LEU A 28 -0.50 -7.62 -22.91
CA LEU A 28 -0.57 -8.74 -21.98
C LEU A 28 -0.03 -10.01 -22.65
N ASP A 29 1.19 -10.39 -22.30
CA ASP A 29 1.79 -11.67 -22.66
C ASP A 29 2.02 -12.55 -21.42
N GLY A 30 2.54 -13.77 -21.63
CA GLY A 30 2.80 -14.71 -20.54
C GLY A 30 3.81 -14.17 -19.52
N GLN A 31 4.84 -13.45 -19.96
CA GLN A 31 5.84 -12.87 -19.06
C GLN A 31 5.26 -11.70 -18.25
N MET A 32 4.42 -10.86 -18.85
CA MET A 32 3.68 -9.80 -18.18
C MET A 32 2.76 -10.38 -17.10
N ALA A 33 2.01 -11.45 -17.41
CA ALA A 33 1.15 -12.11 -16.43
C ALA A 33 1.94 -12.66 -15.22
N VAL A 34 3.10 -13.27 -15.46
CA VAL A 34 3.99 -13.75 -14.38
C VAL A 34 4.53 -12.58 -13.57
N GLY A 35 4.96 -11.50 -14.21
CA GLY A 35 5.42 -10.28 -13.54
C GLY A 35 4.34 -9.68 -12.64
N LEU A 36 3.14 -9.48 -13.18
CA LEU A 36 1.97 -8.99 -12.44
C LEU A 36 1.63 -9.90 -11.25
N GLY A 37 1.62 -11.22 -11.47
CA GLY A 37 1.36 -12.21 -10.44
C GLY A 37 2.38 -12.16 -9.30
N ALA A 38 3.67 -12.07 -9.62
CA ALA A 38 4.73 -11.93 -8.62
C ALA A 38 4.64 -10.60 -7.85
N GLY A 39 4.32 -9.50 -8.54
CA GLY A 39 4.16 -8.18 -7.93
C GLY A 39 2.99 -8.11 -6.95
N PHE A 40 1.83 -8.63 -7.33
CA PHE A 40 0.68 -8.75 -6.42
C PHE A 40 0.92 -9.77 -5.30
N GLY A 41 1.53 -10.91 -5.64
CA GLY A 41 1.85 -11.97 -4.69
C GLY A 41 2.75 -11.50 -3.53
N LEU A 42 3.69 -10.59 -3.80
CA LEU A 42 4.56 -10.00 -2.76
C LEU A 42 3.95 -8.79 -2.06
N SER A 43 3.21 -7.94 -2.79
CA SER A 43 2.66 -6.71 -2.19
C SER A 43 1.51 -6.95 -1.21
N ILE A 44 0.69 -7.99 -1.42
CA ILE A 44 -0.45 -8.31 -0.52
C ILE A 44 0.05 -8.72 0.88
N PRO A 45 0.97 -9.69 1.05
CA PRO A 45 1.53 -10.03 2.37
C PRO A 45 2.20 -8.84 3.06
N LEU A 46 2.92 -8.00 2.31
CA LEU A 46 3.56 -6.79 2.85
C LEU A 46 2.54 -5.74 3.30
N MET A 47 1.38 -5.67 2.64
CA MET A 47 0.27 -4.84 3.10
C MET A 47 -0.26 -5.33 4.44
N VAL A 48 -0.52 -6.63 4.56
CA VAL A 48 -1.00 -7.26 5.80
C VAL A 48 0.01 -7.06 6.95
N PHE A 49 1.29 -7.33 6.70
CA PHE A 49 2.35 -7.15 7.69
C PHE A 49 2.44 -5.69 8.17
N SER A 50 2.39 -4.73 7.26
CA SER A 50 2.41 -3.31 7.61
C SER A 50 1.17 -2.88 8.38
N HIS A 51 0.00 -3.45 8.08
CA HIS A 51 -1.21 -3.17 8.84
C HIS A 51 -1.08 -3.60 10.31
N PHE A 52 -0.52 -4.79 10.57
CA PHE A 52 -0.27 -5.26 11.93
C PHE A 52 0.76 -4.41 12.67
N ASN A 53 1.87 -4.05 12.01
CA ASN A 53 2.88 -3.18 12.61
C ASN A 53 2.34 -1.78 12.92
N MET A 54 1.53 -1.20 12.03
CA MET A 54 0.89 0.08 12.28
C MET A 54 -0.09 0.00 13.45
N LYS A 55 -0.92 -1.06 13.55
CA LYS A 55 -1.79 -1.27 14.72
C LYS A 55 -1.00 -1.39 16.03
N ARG A 56 0.15 -2.06 16.00
CA ARG A 56 1.04 -2.15 17.18
C ARG A 56 1.64 -0.80 17.52
N ALA A 57 2.08 -0.02 16.53
CA ALA A 57 2.62 1.32 16.70
C ALA A 57 1.58 2.31 17.25
N MET A 58 0.33 2.26 16.79
CA MET A 58 -0.74 3.15 17.26
C MET A 58 -1.11 2.94 18.75
N ARG A 59 -0.74 1.78 19.34
CA ARG A 59 -0.85 1.52 20.79
C ARG A 59 0.25 2.21 21.61
N SER A 60 1.43 2.47 21.03
CA SER A 60 2.43 3.31 21.68
C SER A 60 2.02 4.78 21.45
N LYS A 61 1.81 5.57 22.51
CA LYS A 61 1.12 6.88 22.47
C LYS A 61 1.77 7.97 21.59
N SER A 62 2.84 7.70 20.85
CA SER A 62 3.58 8.67 20.03
C SER A 62 3.13 8.64 18.55
N GLN A 63 2.54 9.75 18.08
CA GLN A 63 2.20 9.94 16.66
C GLN A 63 3.46 9.90 15.76
N THR A 64 4.59 10.39 16.26
CA THR A 64 5.87 10.41 15.54
C THR A 64 6.39 8.99 15.28
N ALA A 65 6.20 8.07 16.23
CA ALA A 65 6.56 6.66 16.06
C ALA A 65 5.67 5.96 15.01
N THR A 66 4.39 6.33 14.95
CA THR A 66 3.46 5.78 13.95
C THR A 66 3.81 6.25 12.54
N LEU A 67 4.11 7.54 12.36
CA LEU A 67 4.58 8.09 11.08
C LEU A 67 5.93 7.48 10.68
N GLY A 68 6.86 7.32 11.63
CA GLY A 68 8.14 6.65 11.39
C GLY A 68 7.98 5.21 10.87
N HIS A 69 6.99 4.47 11.36
CA HIS A 69 6.69 3.14 10.83
C HIS A 69 6.06 3.16 9.44
N ILE A 70 5.21 4.15 9.13
CA ILE A 70 4.62 4.29 7.79
C ILE A 70 5.72 4.62 6.76
N TYR A 71 6.59 5.59 7.05
CA TYR A 71 7.69 5.97 6.16
C TYR A 71 8.82 4.93 6.11
N GLY A 72 9.18 4.33 7.24
CA GLY A 72 10.18 3.25 7.31
C GLY A 72 9.71 1.99 6.56
N GLY A 73 8.43 1.64 6.70
CA GLY A 73 7.81 0.55 5.94
C GLY A 73 7.77 0.84 4.43
N PHE A 74 7.60 2.09 4.03
CA PHE A 74 7.69 2.51 2.64
C PHE A 74 9.10 2.35 2.05
N GLY A 75 10.13 2.78 2.78
CA GLY A 75 11.53 2.60 2.37
C GLY A 75 11.88 1.12 2.12
N LEU A 76 11.47 0.23 3.03
CA LEU A 76 11.67 -1.21 2.86
C LEU A 76 10.98 -1.74 1.60
N ARG A 77 9.77 -1.28 1.28
CA ARG A 77 9.04 -1.70 0.08
C ARG A 77 9.72 -1.25 -1.20
N LEU A 78 10.30 -0.05 -1.22
CA LEU A 78 11.13 0.43 -2.35
C LEU A 78 12.34 -0.47 -2.57
N VAL A 79 13.01 -0.90 -1.49
CA VAL A 79 14.13 -1.84 -1.59
C VAL A 79 13.65 -3.19 -2.15
N ILE A 80 12.52 -3.73 -1.66
CA ILE A 80 11.94 -4.98 -2.17
C ILE A 80 11.54 -4.85 -3.65
N LEU A 81 10.97 -3.72 -4.04
CA LEU A 81 10.65 -3.41 -5.44
C LEU A 81 11.91 -3.48 -6.31
N LEU A 82 13.00 -2.82 -5.91
CA LEU A 82 14.25 -2.83 -6.67
C LEU A 82 14.82 -4.24 -6.77
N ILE A 83 14.87 -4.99 -5.66
CA ILE A 83 15.38 -6.36 -5.64
C ILE A 83 14.55 -7.26 -6.55
N GLY A 84 13.21 -7.21 -6.45
CA GLY A 84 12.31 -8.01 -7.27
C GLY A 84 12.41 -7.65 -8.75
N PHE A 85 12.48 -6.35 -9.07
CA PHE A 85 12.65 -5.86 -10.43
C PHE A 85 13.93 -6.40 -11.08
N PHE A 86 15.07 -6.24 -10.40
CA PHE A 86 16.34 -6.73 -10.92
C PHE A 86 16.38 -8.26 -10.97
N ALA A 87 15.82 -8.96 -9.98
CA ALA A 87 15.74 -10.42 -9.99
C ALA A 87 14.99 -10.94 -11.23
N LEU A 88 13.85 -10.34 -11.57
CA LEU A 88 13.09 -10.68 -12.78
C LEU A 88 13.85 -10.28 -14.06
N ALA A 89 14.53 -9.13 -14.06
CA ALA A 89 15.32 -8.67 -15.19
C ALA A 89 16.49 -9.61 -15.52
N PHE A 90 17.17 -10.16 -14.50
CA PHE A 90 18.29 -11.07 -14.68
C PHE A 90 17.89 -12.51 -14.93
N THR A 91 16.77 -12.97 -14.35
CA THR A 91 16.32 -14.36 -14.53
C THR A 91 15.53 -14.57 -15.82
N GLY A 92 14.94 -13.51 -16.40
CA GLY A 92 14.08 -13.60 -17.58
C GLY A 92 12.77 -14.36 -17.33
N PHE A 93 12.46 -14.70 -16.07
CA PHE A 93 11.30 -15.53 -15.71
C PHE A 93 9.96 -14.79 -15.85
N GLY A 94 9.97 -13.46 -15.89
CA GLY A 94 8.78 -12.64 -16.06
C GLY A 94 9.12 -11.18 -16.31
N SER A 95 8.11 -10.39 -16.67
CA SER A 95 8.26 -8.98 -16.99
C SER A 95 8.61 -8.15 -15.75
N PRO A 96 9.78 -7.50 -15.70
CA PRO A 96 10.14 -6.60 -14.61
C PRO A 96 9.18 -5.42 -14.52
N ALA A 97 8.69 -4.94 -15.67
CA ALA A 97 7.70 -3.86 -15.74
C ALA A 97 6.36 -4.30 -15.15
N GLY A 98 5.87 -5.49 -15.50
CA GLY A 98 4.64 -6.06 -14.92
C GLY A 98 4.74 -6.21 -13.40
N PHE A 99 5.88 -6.69 -12.92
CA PHE A 99 6.16 -6.76 -11.48
C PHE A 99 6.13 -5.39 -10.81
N ALA A 100 6.85 -4.41 -11.36
CA ALA A 100 6.93 -3.09 -10.76
C ALA A 100 5.57 -2.41 -10.68
N VAL A 101 4.76 -2.53 -11.74
CA VAL A 101 3.42 -1.95 -11.81
C VAL A 101 2.49 -2.59 -10.77
N ALA A 102 2.42 -3.92 -10.72
CA ALA A 102 1.59 -4.63 -9.75
C ALA A 102 2.04 -4.42 -8.30
N PHE A 103 3.36 -4.44 -8.07
CA PHE A 103 3.91 -4.21 -6.74
C PHE A 103 3.63 -2.77 -6.25
N MET A 104 3.87 -1.77 -7.11
CA MET A 104 3.60 -0.36 -6.78
C MET A 104 2.11 -0.11 -6.53
N ALA A 105 1.22 -0.75 -7.30
CA ALA A 105 -0.21 -0.70 -7.04
C ALA A 105 -0.55 -1.16 -5.62
N GLY A 106 -0.01 -2.30 -5.18
CA GLY A 106 -0.20 -2.79 -3.82
C GLY A 106 0.41 -1.88 -2.75
N VAL A 107 1.57 -1.27 -3.02
CA VAL A 107 2.20 -0.29 -2.12
C VAL A 107 1.32 0.95 -1.94
N LEU A 108 0.80 1.52 -3.04
CA LEU A 108 -0.08 2.69 -3.02
C LEU A 108 -1.40 2.41 -2.29
N MET A 109 -2.02 1.25 -2.56
CA MET A 109 -3.20 0.79 -1.82
C MET A 109 -2.91 0.68 -0.32
N SER A 110 -1.77 0.08 0.03
CA SER A 110 -1.38 -0.07 1.43
C SER A 110 -1.11 1.27 2.12
N LEU A 111 -0.49 2.24 1.44
CA LEU A 111 -0.26 3.59 1.96
C LEU A 111 -1.57 4.33 2.16
N GLY A 112 -2.46 4.32 1.17
CA GLY A 112 -3.78 4.96 1.26
C GLY A 112 -4.62 4.39 2.40
N TRP A 113 -4.61 3.07 2.57
CA TRP A 113 -5.26 2.40 3.69
C TRP A 113 -4.68 2.81 5.06
N GLN A 114 -3.35 2.84 5.16
CA GLN A 114 -2.66 3.23 6.40
C GLN A 114 -2.93 4.68 6.78
N MET A 115 -2.82 5.58 5.80
CA MET A 115 -3.08 7.01 5.98
C MET A 115 -4.52 7.27 6.43
N MET A 116 -5.51 6.61 5.82
CA MET A 116 -6.90 6.76 6.25
C MET A 116 -7.14 6.25 7.66
N THR A 117 -6.55 5.10 8.02
CA THR A 117 -6.66 4.57 9.38
C THR A 117 -6.07 5.55 10.40
N PHE A 118 -4.90 6.11 10.10
CA PHE A 118 -4.23 7.11 10.93
C PHE A 118 -5.06 8.40 11.10
N VAL A 119 -5.60 8.94 10.01
CA VAL A 119 -6.48 10.13 10.05
C VAL A 119 -7.72 9.84 10.88
N ASN A 120 -8.34 8.68 10.69
CA ASN A 120 -9.56 8.30 11.41
C ASN A 120 -9.33 8.19 12.92
N GLU A 121 -8.25 7.52 13.34
CA GLU A 121 -7.90 7.43 14.75
C GLU A 121 -7.58 8.80 15.35
N THR A 122 -6.90 9.67 14.61
CA THR A 122 -6.56 11.02 15.06
C THR A 122 -7.81 11.87 15.25
N VAL A 123 -8.74 11.85 14.31
CA VAL A 123 -10.03 12.56 14.41
C VAL A 123 -10.85 12.03 15.58
N ARG A 124 -10.94 10.69 15.73
CA ARG A 124 -11.67 10.07 16.84
C ARG A 124 -11.12 10.49 18.21
N ARG A 125 -9.80 10.51 18.38
CA ARG A 125 -9.16 10.95 19.63
C ARG A 125 -9.44 12.43 19.91
N ARG A 126 -9.42 13.30 18.89
CA ARG A 126 -9.76 14.74 19.04
C ARG A 126 -11.22 14.94 19.47
N VAL A 127 -12.16 14.24 18.83
CA VAL A 127 -13.59 14.32 19.19
C VAL A 127 -13.84 13.86 20.64
N GLN A 128 -13.18 12.78 21.07
CA GLN A 128 -13.29 12.28 22.44
C GLN A 128 -12.71 13.27 23.47
N ALA A 129 -11.60 13.95 23.14
CA ALA A 129 -11.02 14.97 24.02
C ALA A 129 -11.93 16.20 24.18
N VAL A 130 -12.61 16.63 23.10
CA VAL A 130 -13.59 17.71 23.13
C VAL A 130 -14.83 17.32 23.95
N GLN A 131 -15.32 16.08 23.79
CA GLN A 131 -16.45 15.59 24.58
C GLN A 131 -16.11 15.44 26.08
N ALA A 132 -14.86 15.12 26.41
CA ALA A 132 -14.40 15.01 27.80
C ALA A 132 -14.16 16.36 28.50
N THR A 133 -14.09 17.46 27.75
CA THR A 133 -13.95 18.83 28.30
C THR A 133 -15.29 19.58 28.37
N ALA A 134 -16.33 19.06 27.73
CA ALA A 134 -17.68 19.62 27.76
C ALA A 134 -18.56 19.03 28.90
N ASN A 135 -18.08 17.98 29.59
CA ASN A 135 -18.69 17.35 30.76
C ASN A 135 -17.86 17.66 32.00
#